data_AF-A0A7S7TRL4-F1
#
_entry.id   AF-A0A7S7TRL4-F1
#
_cell.length_a   1.000
_cell.length_b   1.000
_cell.length_c   1.000
_cell.angle_alpha   90.00
_cell.angle_beta   90.00
_cell.angle_gamma   90.00
#
_symmetry.space_group_name_H-M   'P 1'
#
loop_
_entity.id
_entity.type
_entity.pdbx_description
1 polymer ?
#
loop_
_entity_poly.entity_id
_entity_poly.type
_entity_poly.pdbx_seq_one_letter_code
_entity_poly.pdbx_strand_id
1 'polypeptide(L)' 'MLVGVLVTFLVIILVLYLINMLPLDGRAKQIARVVVIIIGIVSLLKYLAVF' A
#
# COMPACT_ATOMS: atom_id res chain seq x y z
N MET A 1 -7.53 -20.33 11.33
CA MET A 1 -7.44 -18.86 11.15
C MET A 1 -6.00 -18.34 11.25
N LEU A 2 -5.20 -18.74 12.24
CA LEU A 2 -3.83 -18.23 12.44
C LEU A 2 -2.82 -18.57 11.32
N VAL A 3 -2.90 -19.76 10.73
CA VAL A 3 -2.01 -20.17 9.63
C VAL A 3 -2.23 -19.33 8.37
N GLY A 4 -3.49 -18.96 8.09
CA GLY A 4 -3.81 -18.08 6.98
C GLY A 4 -3.16 -16.71 7.13
N VAL A 5 -3.23 -16.13 8.35
CA VAL A 5 -2.60 -14.86 8.70
C VAL A 5 -1.08 -14.92 8.54
N LEU A 6 -0.45 -16.02 8.95
CA LEU A 6 1.00 -16.22 8.80
C LEU A 6 1.42 -16.28 7.32
N VAL A 7 0.64 -16.95 6.47
CA VAL A 7 0.91 -17.03 5.02
C VAL A 7 0.73 -15.66 4.35
N THR A 8 -0.32 -14.90 4.69
CA THR A 8 -0.47 -13.52 4.17
C THR A 8 0.68 -12.63 4.62
N PHE A 9 1.11 -12.74 5.88
CA PHE A 9 2.24 -11.98 6.39
C PHE A 9 3.53 -12.28 5.62
N LEU A 10 3.77 -13.56 5.33
CA LEU A 10 4.93 -14.01 4.56
C LEU A 10 4.91 -13.47 3.12
N VAL A 11 3.77 -13.56 2.45
CA VAL A 11 3.60 -13.04 1.08
C VAL A 11 3.79 -11.53 1.02
N ILE A 12 3.27 -10.79 2.01
CA ILE A 12 3.43 -9.33 2.10
C ILE A 12 4.91 -8.96 2.26
N ILE A 13 5.64 -9.64 3.15
CA ILE A 13 7.08 -9.41 3.34
C ILE A 13 7.85 -9.72 2.06
N LEU A 14 7.51 -10.80 1.36
CA LEU A 14 8.17 -11.19 0.11
C LEU A 14 7.96 -10.14 -1.00
N VAL A 15 6.74 -9.61 -1.13
CA VAL A 15 6.43 -8.54 -2.08
C VAL A 15 7.15 -7.25 -1.70
N LEU A 16 7.14 -6.87 -0.41
CA LEU A 16 7.87 -5.70 0.08
C LEU A 16 9.39 -5.83 -0.11
N TYR A 17 9.94 -7.03 0.12
CA TYR A 17 11.35 -7.32 -0.09
C TYR A 17 11.73 -7.21 -1.57
N LEU A 18 10.88 -7.73 -2.47
CA LEU A 18 11.08 -7.63 -3.91
C LEU A 18 10.98 -6.17 -4.40
N ILE A 19 10.04 -5.40 -3.85
CA ILE A 19 9.87 -3.95 -4.10
C ILE A 19 11.08 -3.15 -3.58
N ASN A 20 11.61 -3.51 -2.41
CA ASN A 20 12.75 -2.81 -1.80
C ASN A 20 14.10 -3.17 -2.44
N MET A 21 14.21 -4.39 -2.98
CA MET A 21 15.37 -4.84 -3.76
C MET A 21 15.32 -4.31 -5.19
N LEU A 22 14.14 -3.97 -5.70
CA LEU A 22 14.02 -3.19 -6.93
C LEU A 22 14.42 -1.75 -6.62
N PRO A 23 15.42 -1.17 -7.31
CA PRO A 23 15.74 0.24 -7.18
C PRO A 23 14.58 1.05 -7.76
N LEU A 24 13.54 1.23 -6.96
CA LEU A 24 12.39 2.04 -7.30
C LEU A 24 12.90 3.48 -7.27
N ASP A 25 13.32 3.91 -8.46
CA ASP A 25 13.73 5.26 -8.83
C ASP A 25 12.88 6.31 -8.13
N GLY A 26 13.42 7.52 -7.94
CA GLY A 26 12.70 8.64 -7.32
C GLY A 26 11.28 8.86 -7.88
N ARG A 27 11.03 8.46 -9.14
CA ARG A 27 9.72 8.44 -9.79
C ARG A 27 8.73 7.43 -9.19
N ALA A 28 9.15 6.22 -8.85
CA ALA A 28 8.27 5.23 -8.22
C ALA A 28 7.87 5.62 -6.80
N LYS A 29 8.79 6.23 -6.04
CA LYS A 29 8.48 6.85 -4.74
C LYS A 29 7.47 8.00 -4.89
N GLN A 30 7.58 8.75 -5.99
CA GLN A 30 6.66 9.83 -6.33
C GLN A 30 5.26 9.28 -6.68
N ILE A 31 5.19 8.22 -7.50
CA ILE A 31 3.95 7.53 -7.84
C ILE A 31 3.28 6.97 -6.58
N ALA A 32 4.03 6.30 -5.70
CA ALA A 32 3.52 5.79 -4.43
C ALA A 32 2.95 6.92 -3.55
N ARG A 33 3.64 8.06 -3.47
CA ARG A 33 3.16 9.23 -2.72
C ARG A 33 1.87 9.80 -3.29
N VAL A 34 1.76 9.89 -4.62
CA VAL A 34 0.56 10.35 -5.30
C VAL A 34 -0.61 9.39 -5.05
N VAL A 35 -0.39 8.08 -5.14
CA VAL A 35 -1.41 7.06 -4.85
C VAL A 35 -1.93 7.17 -3.41
N VAL A 36 -1.04 7.35 -2.43
CA VAL A 36 -1.43 7.53 -1.01
C VAL A 36 -2.27 8.78 -0.81
N ILE A 37 -1.93 9.90 -1.47
CA ILE A 37 -2.71 11.15 -1.41
C ILE A 37 -4.11 10.94 -1.99
N ILE A 38 -4.23 10.27 -3.13
CA ILE A 38 -5.52 9.98 -3.77
C ILE A 38 -6.39 9.12 -2.86
N ILE A 39 -5.83 8.06 -2.27
CA ILE A 39 -6.56 7.19 -1.32
C ILE A 39 -7.02 8.00 -0.10
N GLY A 40 -6.17 8.87 0.44
CA GLY A 40 -6.54 9.76 1.54
C GLY A 40 -7.73 10.66 1.21
N ILE A 41 -7.71 11.30 0.04
CA ILE A 41 -8.82 12.15 -0.44
C ILE A 41 -10.10 11.32 -0.64
N VAL A 42 -10.00 10.15 -1.26
CA VAL A 42 -11.15 9.24 -1.47
C VAL A 42 -11.73 8.78 -0.12
N SER A 43 -10.89 8.47 0.86
CA SER A 43 -11.33 8.09 2.20
C SER A 43 -12.04 9.26 2.90
N LEU A 44 -11.52 10.48 2.79
CA LEU A 44 -12.14 11.68 3.37
C LEU A 44 -13.47 12.03 2.70
N LEU A 45 -13.53 11.92 1.37
CA LEU A 45 -14.78 12.06 0.60
C LEU A 45 -15.83 11.05 1.06
N LYS A 46 -15.42 9.79 1.28
CA LYS A 46 -16.32 8.75 1.78
C LYS A 46 -16.80 9.07 3.21
N TYR A 47 -15.97 9.66 4.06
CA TYR A 47 -16.42 10.15 5.38
C TYR A 47 -17.43 11.30 5.27
N LEU A 48 -17.24 12.19 4.30
CA LEU A 48 -18.09 13.37 4.13
C LEU A 48 -19.44 13.04 3.47
N ALA A 49 -19.47 12.05 2.57
CA ALA A 49 -20.68 11.62 1.86
C ALA A 49 -21.51 10.56 2.60
N VAL A 50 -21.04 10.09 3.76
CA VAL A 50 -21.71 9.04 4.57
C VAL A 50 -22.40 9.61 5.81
N PHE A 51 -22.36 10.94 6.03
CA PHE A 51 -23.24 11.64 6.97
C PHE A 51 -24.51 12.14 6.30
#